data_AF-I2C6C1-F1
#
_entry.id   AF-I2C6C1-F1
#
_cell.length_a   1.000
_cell.length_b   1.000
_cell.length_c   1.000
_cell.angle_alpha   90.00
_cell.angle_beta   90.00
_cell.angle_gamma   90.00
#
_symmetry.space_group_name_H-M   'P 1'
#
loop_
_entity.id
_entity.type
_entity.pdbx_description
1 polymer ?
#
loop_
_entity_poly.entity_id
_entity_poly.type
_entity_poly.pdbx_seq_one_letter_code
_entity_poly.pdbx_strand_id
1 'polypeptide(L)'
;MVDSQNLKNELLTNAKKIPDGTRKPFTGQEINLPWLNKEKYGAFEVKGKVKAKGKVKDISRRVYTMKDIDMNQKTEFGVTNLQLMKNGNAPYAKDGTQINLHHLIQEEPGPMLEIPNSLHTKYSDVIHKLKTDGESFRNDKVLKAQYESFRKRYWKWRAKQFENEN
;
A
#
# COMPACT_ATOMS: atom_id res chain seq x y z
N MET A 1 -6.96 44.77 -4.21
CA MET A 1 -7.28 43.45 -4.78
C MET A 1 -6.81 42.42 -3.77
N VAL A 2 -7.70 41.53 -3.31
CA VAL A 2 -7.31 40.48 -2.37
C VAL A 2 -6.50 39.44 -3.15
N ASP A 3 -5.26 39.20 -2.73
CA ASP A 3 -4.39 38.20 -3.36
C ASP A 3 -4.93 36.80 -3.09
N SER A 4 -5.72 36.33 -4.06
CA SER A 4 -6.41 35.04 -4.02
C SER A 4 -5.45 33.85 -4.03
N GLN A 5 -4.21 34.01 -4.51
CA GLN A 5 -3.19 32.95 -4.45
C GLN A 5 -2.62 32.82 -3.04
N ASN A 6 -2.32 33.94 -2.39
CA ASN A 6 -1.84 33.94 -1.01
C ASN A 6 -2.87 33.38 -0.04
N LEU A 7 -4.15 33.77 -0.18
CA LEU A 7 -5.25 33.20 0.63
C LEU A 7 -5.41 31.70 0.41
N LYS A 8 -5.28 31.20 -0.83
CA LYS A 8 -5.35 29.76 -1.11
C LYS A 8 -4.18 29.00 -0.47
N ASN A 9 -2.97 29.54 -0.54
CA ASN A 9 -1.79 28.94 0.06
C ASN A 9 -1.86 28.93 1.59
N GLU A 10 -2.36 30.01 2.19
CA GLU A 10 -2.58 30.13 3.62
C GLU A 10 -3.66 29.17 4.12
N LEU A 11 -4.80 29.06 3.42
CA LEU A 11 -5.85 28.09 3.71
C LEU A 11 -5.35 26.65 3.59
N LEU A 12 -4.57 26.33 2.55
CA LEU A 12 -3.97 24.99 2.39
C LEU A 12 -2.97 24.67 3.52
N THR A 13 -2.18 25.66 3.92
CA THR A 13 -1.18 25.51 4.99
C THR A 13 -1.86 25.33 6.35
N ASN A 14 -2.88 26.14 6.65
CA ASN A 14 -3.63 26.04 7.90
C ASN A 14 -4.51 24.78 7.93
N ALA A 15 -5.10 24.38 6.80
CA ALA A 15 -5.79 23.10 6.70
C ALA A 15 -4.84 21.93 7.00
N LYS A 16 -3.58 21.97 6.54
CA LYS A 16 -2.54 20.95 6.84
C LYS A 16 -2.17 20.88 8.32
N LYS A 17 -2.32 21.97 9.07
CA LYS A 17 -2.06 22.03 10.53
C LYS A 17 -3.17 21.40 11.37
N ILE A 18 -4.38 21.24 10.83
CA ILE A 18 -5.48 20.54 11.53
C ILE A 18 -5.11 19.05 11.63
N PRO A 19 -5.08 18.43 12.83
CA PRO A 19 -4.68 17.05 13.01
C PRO A 19 -5.72 16.08 12.42
N ASP A 20 -5.67 15.89 11.10
CA ASP A 20 -6.37 14.81 10.41
C ASP A 20 -5.49 13.57 10.46
N GLY A 21 -5.85 12.61 11.31
CA GLY A 21 -5.16 11.32 11.41
C GLY A 21 -5.05 10.57 10.08
N THR A 22 -5.86 10.93 9.08
CA THR A 22 -5.77 10.36 7.72
C THR A 22 -4.66 10.97 6.86
N ARG A 23 -4.06 12.09 7.27
CA ARG A 23 -2.93 12.72 6.57
C ARG A 23 -1.57 12.28 7.09
N LYS A 24 -1.53 11.72 8.32
CA LYS A 24 -0.30 11.17 8.89
C LYS A 24 0.21 10.01 8.00
N PRO A 25 1.51 9.93 7.67
CA PRO A 25 2.07 8.76 7.01
C PRO A 25 1.75 7.48 7.79
N PHE A 26 1.70 6.34 7.11
CA PHE A 26 1.67 5.07 7.84
C PHE A 26 2.98 4.88 8.60
N THR A 27 2.88 4.17 9.71
CA THR A 27 4.04 3.63 10.42
C THR A 27 4.06 2.11 10.22
N GLY A 28 5.23 1.51 10.34
CA GLY A 28 5.38 0.07 10.29
C GLY A 28 6.37 -0.36 11.36
N GLN A 29 6.06 -1.46 12.02
CA GLN A 29 6.95 -2.13 12.96
C GLN A 29 7.27 -3.50 12.40
N GLU A 30 8.54 -3.79 12.15
CA GLU A 30 8.96 -5.13 11.75
C GLU A 30 8.69 -6.11 12.90
N ILE A 31 8.22 -7.31 12.54
CA ILE A 31 7.97 -8.40 13.47
C ILE A 31 8.73 -9.64 13.02
N ASN A 32 9.28 -10.37 13.98
CA ASN A 32 9.98 -11.63 13.72
C ASN A 32 8.99 -12.79 13.84
N LEU A 33 8.79 -13.52 12.75
CA LEU A 33 7.92 -14.69 12.69
C LEU A 33 8.80 -15.93 12.43
N PRO A 34 8.86 -16.91 13.36
CA PRO A 34 9.74 -18.08 13.24
C PRO A 34 9.48 -18.92 11.98
N TRP A 35 8.22 -18.98 11.54
CA TRP A 35 7.78 -19.78 10.40
C TRP A 35 7.90 -19.07 9.05
N LEU A 36 8.23 -17.76 9.03
CA LEU A 36 8.33 -17.01 7.79
C LEU A 36 9.65 -17.33 7.09
N ASN A 37 9.64 -17.50 5.76
CA ASN A 37 10.87 -17.53 4.99
C ASN A 37 11.52 -16.13 5.03
N LYS A 38 12.46 -15.94 5.95
CA LYS A 38 13.13 -14.65 6.22
C LYS A 38 14.08 -14.21 5.12
N GLU A 39 14.50 -15.11 4.24
CA GLU A 39 15.33 -14.77 3.08
C GLU A 39 14.51 -14.02 2.04
N LYS A 40 13.26 -14.46 1.81
CA LYS A 40 12.38 -13.89 0.79
C LYS A 40 11.49 -12.77 1.31
N TYR A 41 11.03 -12.89 2.56
CA TYR A 41 10.00 -12.02 3.10
C TYR A 41 10.39 -11.39 4.43
N GLY A 42 9.95 -10.14 4.62
CA GLY A 42 9.80 -9.49 5.93
C GLY A 42 8.33 -9.49 6.34
N ALA A 43 8.06 -9.15 7.61
CA ALA A 43 6.71 -8.97 8.11
C ALA A 43 6.61 -7.69 8.93
N PHE A 44 5.60 -6.88 8.65
CA PHE A 44 5.40 -5.59 9.30
C PHE A 44 3.98 -5.43 9.80
N GLU A 45 3.81 -4.92 11.01
CA GLU A 45 2.55 -4.37 11.49
C GLU A 45 2.43 -2.93 11.01
N VAL A 46 1.70 -2.71 9.92
CA VAL A 46 1.49 -1.39 9.32
C VAL A 46 0.30 -0.73 9.99
N LYS A 47 0.51 0.44 10.59
CA LYS A 47 -0.52 1.21 11.29
C LYS A 47 -0.87 2.48 10.53
N GLY A 48 -2.16 2.77 10.44
CA GLY A 48 -2.65 3.94 9.74
C GLY A 48 -4.16 4.08 9.73
N LYS A 49 -4.63 5.26 9.34
CA LYS A 49 -6.06 5.54 9.12
C LYS A 49 -6.26 6.15 7.75
N VAL A 50 -7.32 5.80 7.03
CA VAL A 50 -7.68 6.39 5.73
C VAL A 50 -9.06 7.04 5.80
N LYS A 51 -9.37 7.95 4.87
CA LYS A 51 -10.71 8.48 4.68
C LYS A 51 -11.38 7.72 3.55
N ALA A 52 -12.33 6.85 3.87
CA ALA A 52 -13.13 6.10 2.89
C ALA A 52 -14.56 6.65 2.87
N LYS A 53 -14.99 7.17 1.71
CA LYS A 53 -16.34 7.77 1.52
C LYS A 53 -16.74 8.75 2.63
N GLY A 54 -15.81 9.64 3.00
CA GLY A 54 -16.04 10.67 4.01
C GLY A 54 -15.77 10.25 5.45
N LYS A 55 -15.70 8.94 5.75
CA LYS A 55 -15.48 8.42 7.11
C LYS A 55 -14.01 8.04 7.33
N VAL A 56 -13.49 8.37 8.50
CA VAL A 56 -12.16 7.92 8.94
C VAL A 56 -12.26 6.46 9.35
N LYS A 57 -11.37 5.62 8.81
CA LYS A 57 -11.30 4.18 9.09
C LYS A 57 -9.88 3.82 9.52
N ASP A 58 -9.78 3.05 10.60
CA ASP A 58 -8.55 2.35 10.93
C ASP A 58 -8.39 1.17 9.96
N ILE A 59 -7.20 1.06 9.39
CA ILE A 59 -6.85 0.12 8.33
C ILE A 59 -5.52 -0.56 8.64
N SER A 60 -5.10 -0.49 9.90
CA SER A 60 -3.91 -1.15 10.39
C SER A 60 -3.99 -2.64 10.11
N ARG A 61 -2.89 -3.23 9.62
CA ARG A 61 -2.83 -4.63 9.22
C ARG A 61 -1.39 -5.12 9.15
N ARG A 62 -1.23 -6.42 9.24
CA ARG A 62 0.04 -7.09 8.93
C ARG A 62 0.26 -7.16 7.42
N VAL A 63 1.47 -6.87 6.97
CA VAL A 63 1.89 -7.06 5.58
C VAL A 63 3.18 -7.87 5.54
N TYR A 64 3.17 -8.93 4.72
CA TYR A 64 4.34 -9.73 4.38
C TYR A 64 4.97 -9.14 3.12
N THR A 65 6.18 -8.61 3.26
CA THR A 65 6.82 -7.78 2.23
C THR A 65 7.95 -8.54 1.55
N MET A 66 8.06 -8.44 0.23
CA MET A 66 9.21 -8.96 -0.50
C MET A 66 10.46 -8.16 -0.14
N LYS A 67 11.59 -8.87 0.01
CA LYS A 67 12.90 -8.25 0.27
C LYS A 67 13.66 -7.92 -1.01
N ASP A 68 13.38 -8.62 -2.10
CA ASP A 68 14.22 -8.62 -3.29
C ASP A 68 13.67 -7.75 -4.43
N ILE A 69 13.21 -6.54 -4.09
CA ILE A 69 12.72 -5.55 -5.05
C ILE A 69 13.87 -4.63 -5.48
N ASP A 70 14.22 -4.62 -6.76
CA ASP A 70 15.21 -3.70 -7.31
C ASP A 70 14.60 -2.29 -7.41
N MET A 71 15.06 -1.35 -6.57
CA MET A 71 14.58 0.03 -6.54
C MET A 71 14.96 0.84 -7.79
N ASN A 72 15.98 0.41 -8.53
CA ASN A 72 16.51 1.07 -9.72
C ASN A 72 15.97 0.49 -11.03
N GLN A 73 15.28 -0.66 -10.99
CA GLN A 73 14.57 -1.22 -12.13
C GLN A 73 13.65 -0.15 -12.75
N LYS A 74 13.81 0.07 -14.06
CA LYS A 74 13.07 1.07 -14.82
C LYS A 74 11.93 0.44 -15.60
N THR A 75 10.84 1.18 -15.72
CA THR A 75 9.79 0.92 -16.72
C THR A 75 10.28 1.27 -18.12
N GLU A 76 9.50 0.91 -19.14
CA GLU A 76 9.73 1.34 -20.54
C GLU A 76 9.81 2.87 -20.70
N PHE A 77 9.20 3.63 -19.79
CA PHE A 77 9.23 5.09 -19.77
C PHE A 77 10.36 5.68 -18.91
N GLY A 78 11.30 4.83 -18.43
CA GLY A 78 12.46 5.26 -17.64
C GLY A 78 12.17 5.58 -16.17
N VAL A 79 10.95 5.31 -15.67
CA VAL A 79 10.56 5.55 -14.27
C VAL A 79 11.04 4.39 -13.40
N THR A 80 11.74 4.67 -12.29
CA THR A 80 12.24 3.61 -11.40
C THR A 80 11.16 3.09 -10.45
N ASN A 81 11.36 1.88 -9.93
CA ASN A 81 10.52 1.32 -8.86
C ASN A 81 10.39 2.24 -7.64
N LEU A 82 11.49 2.86 -7.20
CA LEU A 82 11.43 3.82 -6.10
C LEU A 82 10.52 5.03 -6.43
N GLN A 83 10.61 5.55 -7.65
CA GLN A 83 9.75 6.66 -8.10
C GLN A 83 8.27 6.25 -8.19
N LEU A 84 7.98 5.04 -8.68
CA LEU A 84 6.62 4.48 -8.68
C LEU A 84 6.06 4.45 -7.26
N MET A 85 6.81 3.89 -6.32
CA MET A 85 6.38 3.75 -4.93
C MET A 85 6.18 5.11 -4.23
N LYS A 86 7.07 6.09 -4.47
CA LYS A 86 6.90 7.48 -3.99
C LYS A 86 5.60 8.13 -4.50
N ASN A 87 5.17 7.77 -5.70
CA ASN A 87 3.89 8.20 -6.27
C ASN A 87 2.69 7.38 -5.76
N GLY A 88 2.94 6.29 -5.04
CA GLY A 88 1.95 5.37 -4.49
C GLY A 88 1.53 4.27 -5.46
N ASN A 89 2.37 4.00 -6.46
CA ASN A 89 2.18 2.93 -7.42
C ASN A 89 2.98 1.70 -7.00
N ALA A 90 2.51 0.53 -7.42
CA ALA A 90 3.22 -0.71 -7.18
C ALA A 90 4.55 -0.73 -7.96
N PRO A 91 5.64 -1.22 -7.36
CA PRO A 91 6.86 -1.51 -8.09
C PRO A 91 6.69 -2.76 -8.96
N TYR A 92 7.63 -2.96 -9.87
CA TYR A 92 7.81 -4.17 -10.64
C TYR A 92 8.69 -5.18 -9.89
N ALA A 93 8.37 -6.45 -10.01
CA ALA A 93 9.21 -7.55 -9.59
C ALA A 93 10.27 -7.87 -10.67
N LYS A 94 11.21 -8.75 -10.31
CA LYS A 94 12.29 -9.21 -11.21
C LYS A 94 11.79 -9.89 -12.48
N ASP A 95 10.59 -10.44 -12.45
CA ASP A 95 9.96 -11.07 -13.61
C ASP A 95 9.31 -10.07 -14.58
N GLY A 96 9.42 -8.76 -14.31
CA GLY A 96 8.86 -7.71 -15.15
C GLY A 96 7.36 -7.46 -14.93
N THR A 97 6.72 -8.14 -13.98
CA THR A 97 5.31 -7.89 -13.62
C THR A 97 5.18 -7.00 -12.38
N GLN A 98 4.07 -6.28 -12.25
CA GLN A 98 3.83 -5.47 -11.04
C GLN A 98 3.61 -6.34 -9.80
N ILE A 99 4.04 -5.84 -8.65
CA ILE A 99 3.78 -6.48 -7.36
C ILE A 99 2.37 -6.15 -6.89
N ASN A 100 1.58 -7.18 -6.64
CA ASN A 100 0.24 -7.07 -6.09
C ASN A 100 0.26 -7.13 -4.56
N LEU A 101 -0.69 -6.44 -3.92
CA LEU A 101 -1.05 -6.65 -2.52
C LEU A 101 -2.21 -7.63 -2.46
N HIS A 102 -1.92 -8.87 -2.11
CA HIS A 102 -2.90 -9.95 -2.03
C HIS A 102 -3.41 -10.11 -0.59
N HIS A 103 -4.73 -10.21 -0.41
CA HIS A 103 -5.34 -10.51 0.89
C HIS A 103 -5.28 -12.00 1.19
N LEU A 104 -4.61 -12.39 2.29
CA LEU A 104 -4.44 -13.82 2.63
C LEU A 104 -5.74 -14.50 3.08
N ILE A 105 -6.64 -13.75 3.70
CA ILE A 105 -7.95 -14.26 4.17
C ILE A 105 -9.14 -13.60 3.43
N GLN A 106 -8.85 -12.86 2.35
CA GLN A 106 -9.83 -12.18 1.50
C GLN A 106 -10.78 -11.17 2.22
N GLU A 107 -10.44 -10.74 3.43
CA GLU A 107 -11.14 -9.69 4.18
C GLU A 107 -10.45 -8.32 4.05
N GLU A 108 -11.23 -7.24 4.03
CA GLU A 108 -10.72 -5.87 4.02
C GLU A 108 -11.32 -5.07 5.21
N PRO A 109 -10.51 -4.55 6.14
CA PRO A 109 -9.06 -4.70 6.22
C PRO A 109 -8.66 -6.13 6.66
N GLY A 110 -7.52 -6.62 6.16
CA GLY A 110 -7.01 -7.94 6.51
C GLY A 110 -5.52 -8.09 6.18
N PRO A 111 -4.85 -9.14 6.66
CA PRO A 111 -3.44 -9.39 6.41
C PRO A 111 -3.13 -9.54 4.91
N MET A 112 -2.00 -8.99 4.49
CA MET A 112 -1.61 -8.91 3.07
C MET A 112 -0.24 -9.50 2.77
N LEU A 113 -0.08 -9.97 1.54
CA LEU A 113 1.17 -10.46 0.97
C LEU A 113 1.52 -9.66 -0.29
N GLU A 114 2.76 -9.19 -0.38
CA GLU A 114 3.37 -8.76 -1.64
C GLU A 114 3.69 -9.98 -2.51
N ILE A 115 3.13 -10.03 -3.72
CA ILE A 115 3.32 -11.13 -4.66
C ILE A 115 3.41 -10.61 -6.10
N PRO A 116 4.37 -11.07 -6.93
CA PRO A 116 4.40 -10.73 -8.35
C PRO A 116 3.11 -11.13 -9.06
N ASN A 117 2.64 -10.31 -9.99
CA ASN A 117 1.39 -10.58 -10.71
C ASN A 117 1.44 -11.89 -11.52
N SER A 118 2.62 -12.30 -11.99
CA SER A 118 2.82 -13.60 -12.65
C SER A 118 2.40 -14.77 -11.73
N LEU A 119 2.86 -14.76 -10.47
CA LEU A 119 2.56 -15.79 -9.48
C LEU A 119 1.12 -15.69 -8.98
N HIS A 120 0.63 -14.46 -8.77
CA HIS A 120 -0.77 -14.24 -8.40
C HIS A 120 -1.72 -14.82 -9.46
N THR A 121 -1.41 -14.63 -10.74
CA THR A 121 -2.19 -15.18 -11.85
C THR A 121 -2.05 -16.70 -11.92
N LYS A 122 -0.81 -17.21 -11.89
CA LYS A 122 -0.52 -18.65 -11.99
C LYS A 122 -1.20 -19.47 -10.89
N TYR A 123 -1.27 -18.94 -9.67
CA TYR A 123 -1.83 -19.62 -8.50
C TYR A 123 -3.20 -19.05 -8.09
N SER A 124 -3.88 -18.33 -8.98
CA SER A 124 -5.17 -17.68 -8.70
C SER A 124 -6.18 -18.65 -8.08
N ASP A 125 -6.30 -19.85 -8.64
CA ASP A 125 -7.25 -20.87 -8.20
C ASP A 125 -6.96 -21.37 -6.78
N VAL A 126 -5.73 -21.25 -6.30
CA VAL A 126 -5.32 -21.67 -4.95
C VAL A 126 -5.53 -20.54 -3.94
N ILE A 127 -5.16 -19.32 -4.31
CA ILE A 127 -5.12 -18.18 -3.39
C ILE A 127 -6.48 -17.48 -3.25
N HIS A 128 -7.47 -17.80 -4.09
CA HIS A 128 -8.80 -17.18 -4.04
C HIS A 128 -9.95 -18.07 -3.52
N LYS A 129 -9.65 -19.14 -2.77
CA LYS A 129 -10.65 -20.16 -2.37
C LYS A 129 -11.53 -19.84 -1.15
N LEU A 130 -11.25 -18.77 -0.40
CA LEU A 130 -11.92 -18.53 0.90
C LEU A 130 -13.25 -17.77 0.78
N LYS A 131 -13.61 -17.28 -0.41
CA LYS A 131 -14.81 -16.51 -0.68
C LYS A 131 -15.40 -16.92 -2.01
N THR A 132 -16.72 -16.88 -2.07
CA THR A 132 -17.49 -17.17 -3.27
C THR A 132 -17.69 -15.90 -4.11
N ASP A 133 -18.12 -16.10 -5.36
CA ASP A 133 -18.45 -15.00 -6.25
C ASP A 133 -19.54 -14.11 -5.64
N GLY A 134 -19.24 -12.81 -5.51
CA GLY A 134 -20.14 -11.83 -4.88
C GLY A 134 -19.70 -11.37 -3.49
N GLU A 135 -18.92 -12.15 -2.76
CA GLU A 135 -18.45 -11.83 -1.39
C GLU A 135 -17.17 -10.99 -1.37
N SER A 136 -16.64 -10.66 -2.55
CA SER A 136 -15.47 -9.80 -2.69
C SER A 136 -15.73 -8.44 -2.06
N PHE A 137 -14.78 -7.98 -1.24
CA PHE A 137 -14.80 -6.61 -0.69
C PHE A 137 -14.90 -5.53 -1.78
N ARG A 138 -14.56 -5.87 -3.02
CA ARG A 138 -14.64 -4.96 -4.18
C ARG A 138 -16.07 -4.58 -4.54
N ASN A 139 -17.05 -5.38 -4.14
CA ASN A 139 -18.47 -5.10 -4.35
C ASN A 139 -19.00 -4.05 -3.37
N ASP A 140 -18.36 -3.90 -2.20
CA ASP A 140 -18.64 -2.83 -1.26
C ASP A 140 -17.86 -1.55 -1.64
N LYS A 141 -18.60 -0.47 -1.91
CA LYS A 141 -18.01 0.82 -2.35
C LYS A 141 -17.12 1.46 -1.29
N VAL A 142 -17.37 1.22 0.00
CA VAL A 142 -16.56 1.73 1.12
C VAL A 142 -15.30 0.90 1.24
N LEU A 143 -15.39 -0.44 1.25
CA LEU A 143 -14.22 -1.32 1.37
C LEU A 143 -13.30 -1.20 0.16
N LYS A 144 -13.85 -1.09 -1.06
CA LYS A 144 -13.05 -0.78 -2.27
C LYS A 144 -12.29 0.54 -2.13
N ALA A 145 -12.96 1.61 -1.71
CA ALA A 145 -12.32 2.92 -1.54
C ALA A 145 -11.27 2.89 -0.41
N GLN A 146 -11.52 2.11 0.63
CA GLN A 146 -10.59 1.87 1.73
C GLN A 146 -9.31 1.20 1.25
N TYR A 147 -9.45 0.10 0.50
CA TYR A 147 -8.33 -0.64 -0.07
C TYR A 147 -7.50 0.22 -1.02
N GLU A 148 -8.11 0.95 -1.97
CA GLU A 148 -7.35 1.81 -2.89
C GLU A 148 -6.59 2.92 -2.15
N SER A 149 -7.19 3.47 -1.09
CA SER A 149 -6.52 4.46 -0.23
C SER A 149 -5.37 3.85 0.55
N PHE A 150 -5.54 2.62 1.06
CA PHE A 150 -4.46 1.87 1.71
C PHE A 150 -3.34 1.61 0.73
N ARG A 151 -3.61 0.98 -0.42
CA ARG A 151 -2.61 0.59 -1.44
C ARG A 151 -1.72 1.76 -1.83
N LYS A 152 -2.31 2.91 -2.15
CA LYS A 152 -1.55 4.12 -2.53
C LYS A 152 -0.62 4.60 -1.43
N ARG A 153 -1.07 4.57 -0.18
CA ARG A 153 -0.29 5.06 0.97
C ARG A 153 0.71 4.05 1.48
N TYR A 154 0.39 2.77 1.35
CA TYR A 154 1.26 1.65 1.64
C TYR A 154 2.51 1.74 0.78
N TRP A 155 2.39 1.88 -0.55
CA TRP A 155 3.57 2.00 -1.42
C TRP A 155 4.43 3.22 -1.10
N LYS A 156 3.82 4.35 -0.73
CA LYS A 156 4.56 5.53 -0.25
C LYS A 156 5.30 5.27 1.06
N TRP A 157 4.70 4.52 1.99
CA TRP A 157 5.37 4.11 3.23
C TRP A 157 6.51 3.12 2.93
N ARG A 158 6.27 2.15 2.04
CA ARG A 158 7.27 1.15 1.63
C ARG A 158 8.47 1.81 0.96
N ALA A 159 8.27 2.84 0.13
CA ALA A 159 9.35 3.64 -0.47
C ALA A 159 10.29 4.22 0.60
N LYS A 160 9.73 4.79 1.67
CA LYS A 160 10.50 5.39 2.76
C LYS A 160 11.36 4.39 3.52
N GLN A 161 11.00 3.10 3.53
CA GLN A 161 11.83 2.10 4.19
C GLN A 161 13.16 1.94 3.45
N PHE A 162 13.12 1.94 2.11
CA PHE A 162 14.33 1.89 1.28
C PHE A 162 15.11 3.21 1.24
N GLU A 163 14.46 4.36 1.49
CA GLU A 163 15.16 5.64 1.62
C GLU A 163 15.92 5.77 2.94
N ASN A 164 15.38 5.18 4.02
CA ASN A 164 15.97 5.26 5.35
C ASN A 164 17.03 4.16 5.61
N GLU A 165 17.14 3.17 4.73
CA GLU A 165 18.14 2.10 4.76
C GLU A 165 19.46 2.49 4.05
N ASN A 166 19.52 3.67 3.44
CA ASN A 166 20.70 4.22 2.74
C ASN A 166 21.35 5.39 3.50
#